data_AF-A0A1Q5RKX4-F1
#
_entry.id   AF-A0A1Q5RKX4-F1
#
_cell.length_a   1.000
_cell.length_b   1.000
_cell.length_c   1.000
_cell.angle_alpha   90.00
_cell.angle_beta   90.00
_cell.angle_gamma   90.00
#
_symmetry.space_group_name_H-M   'P 1'
#
loop_
_entity.id
_entity.type
_entity.pdbx_description
1 polymer ?
#
loop_
_entity_poly.entity_id
_entity_poly.type
_entity_poly.pdbx_seq_one_letter_code
_entity_poly.pdbx_strand_id
1 'polypeptide(L)'
;MRKPPSDLIAFALLVSSCALIAWTGIAGPLFADNFWTGLEKWQTLIAAIVALLAAYLAVRPVYSQLAEQRRQSAAAAVSMIVKAAVSLEAEREIVRKAVDDLRIDGLLWEYDNAPWDEIYASWPEKAFDFTSACRASLRSMKLYSERNPRASASQNCRLNAISALEQLRSGLSDLAKIMRQKTSGLDYEWEEDIPKEEHLPRRRQLDEARESWEETARELDQQLSREIALIWQRIRELERIAIGTS
;
A
#
# COMPACT_ATOMS: atom_id res chain seq x y z
N MET A 1 -26.34 -18.00 34.47
CA MET A 1 -25.30 -18.64 35.30
C MET A 1 -23.94 -18.29 34.72
N ARG A 2 -23.14 -17.48 35.43
CA ARG A 2 -21.78 -17.09 34.98
C ARG A 2 -20.84 -18.30 35.20
N LYS A 3 -20.22 -18.81 34.13
CA LYS A 3 -19.16 -19.81 34.26
C LYS A 3 -18.02 -19.21 35.09
N PRO A 4 -17.49 -19.91 36.11
CA PRO A 4 -16.29 -19.43 36.81
C PRO A 4 -15.16 -19.26 35.79
N PRO A 5 -14.30 -18.24 35.94
CA PRO A 5 -13.20 -18.02 35.00
C PRO A 5 -12.27 -19.23 35.07
N SER A 6 -12.05 -19.88 33.93
CA SER A 6 -11.21 -21.08 33.78
C SER A 6 -9.81 -20.93 34.36
N ASP A 7 -9.34 -19.69 34.42
CA ASP A 7 -7.99 -19.33 34.89
C ASP A 7 -7.83 -19.54 36.40
N LEU A 8 -8.90 -19.38 37.19
CA LEU A 8 -8.87 -19.64 38.64
C LEU A 8 -8.69 -21.13 38.95
N ILE A 9 -9.26 -22.01 38.13
CA ILE A 9 -9.14 -23.46 38.32
C ILE A 9 -7.73 -23.93 37.96
N ALA A 10 -7.16 -23.42 36.85
CA ALA A 10 -5.78 -23.71 36.47
C ALA A 10 -4.78 -23.20 37.52
N PHE A 11 -4.98 -21.98 38.04
CA PHE A 11 -4.14 -21.41 39.09
C PHE A 11 -4.25 -22.20 40.40
N ALA A 12 -5.46 -22.59 40.82
CA ALA A 12 -5.66 -23.40 42.02
C ALA A 12 -5.02 -24.80 41.90
N LEU A 13 -5.10 -25.45 40.73
CA LEU A 13 -4.44 -26.73 40.46
C LEU A 13 -2.91 -26.62 40.50
N LEU A 14 -2.35 -25.52 39.99
CA LEU A 14 -0.91 -25.27 39.96
C LEU A 14 -0.39 -25.01 41.38
N VAL A 15 -1.08 -24.18 42.16
CA VAL A 15 -0.77 -23.93 43.58
C VAL A 15 -0.90 -25.20 44.41
N SER A 16 -1.95 -26.00 44.19
CA SER A 16 -2.13 -27.28 44.88
C SER A 16 -1.05 -28.30 44.53
N SER A 17 -0.61 -28.34 43.27
CA SER A 17 0.51 -29.19 42.83
C SER A 17 1.84 -28.74 43.45
N CYS A 18 2.13 -27.44 43.50
CA CYS A 18 3.30 -26.90 44.21
C CYS A 18 3.26 -27.22 45.71
N ALA A 19 2.09 -27.11 46.35
CA ALA A 19 1.91 -27.47 47.74
C ALA A 19 2.12 -28.98 47.99
N LEU A 20 1.63 -29.85 47.10
CA LEU A 20 1.85 -31.31 47.16
C LEU A 20 3.31 -31.69 46.95
N ILE A 21 4.01 -31.03 46.02
CA ILE A 21 5.44 -31.24 45.77
C ILE A 21 6.26 -30.77 46.98
N ALA A 22 5.95 -29.60 47.53
CA ALA A 22 6.60 -29.09 48.75
C ALA A 22 6.34 -30.00 49.95
N TRP A 23 5.11 -30.47 50.12
CA TRP A 23 4.74 -31.40 51.19
C TRP A 23 5.47 -32.74 51.07
N THR A 24 5.47 -33.35 49.89
CA THR A 24 6.14 -34.63 49.66
C THR A 24 7.67 -34.54 49.73
N GLY A 25 8.26 -33.41 49.29
CA GLY A 25 9.71 -33.18 49.35
C GLY A 25 10.24 -32.83 50.74
N ILE A 26 9.43 -32.22 51.61
CA ILE A 26 9.87 -31.77 52.94
C ILE A 26 9.42 -32.74 54.06
N ALA A 27 8.23 -33.33 53.97
CA ALA A 27 7.67 -34.17 55.04
C ALA A 27 8.01 -35.67 54.90
N GLY A 28 8.34 -36.15 53.70
CA GLY A 28 8.70 -37.55 53.45
C GLY A 28 9.94 -38.04 54.23
N PRO A 29 11.07 -37.31 54.24
CA PRO A 29 12.33 -37.84 54.77
C PRO A 29 12.40 -37.90 56.29
N LEU A 30 11.49 -37.21 57.00
CA LEU A 30 11.55 -37.06 58.45
C LEU A 30 10.88 -38.21 59.23
N PHE A 31 10.17 -39.14 58.56
CA PHE A 31 9.39 -40.18 59.23
C PHE A 31 9.62 -41.63 58.72
N ALA A 32 10.55 -41.86 57.77
CA ALA A 32 10.66 -43.14 57.07
C ALA A 32 11.81 -44.04 57.57
N ASP A 33 11.58 -44.82 58.63
CA ASP A 33 12.48 -45.91 59.02
C ASP A 33 12.35 -47.10 58.03
N ASN A 34 13.38 -47.25 57.19
CA ASN A 34 13.89 -48.40 56.42
C ASN A 34 12.99 -49.34 55.58
N PHE A 35 11.67 -49.41 55.78
CA PHE A 35 10.73 -50.07 54.85
C PHE A 35 10.02 -49.06 53.93
N TRP A 36 9.87 -47.84 54.41
CA TRP A 36 9.14 -46.76 53.73
C TRP A 36 9.93 -46.04 52.63
N THR A 37 11.26 -46.13 52.63
CA THR A 37 12.15 -45.49 51.63
C THR A 37 11.95 -46.02 50.20
N GLY A 38 11.47 -47.26 50.04
CA GLY A 38 11.06 -47.80 48.73
C GLY A 38 9.72 -47.22 48.24
N LEU A 39 8.75 -47.05 49.16
CA LEU A 39 7.44 -46.45 48.89
C LEU A 39 7.54 -44.95 48.59
N GLU A 40 8.47 -44.25 49.24
CA GLU A 40 8.76 -42.83 49.05
C GLU A 40 9.25 -42.52 47.62
N LYS A 41 10.05 -43.43 47.03
CA LYS A 41 10.49 -43.35 45.63
C LYS A 41 9.33 -43.55 44.64
N TRP A 42 8.36 -44.38 44.98
CA TRP A 42 7.16 -44.54 44.14
C TRP A 42 6.18 -43.37 44.28
N GLN A 43 6.05 -42.78 45.48
CA GLN A 43 5.20 -41.60 45.69
C GLN A 43 5.72 -40.37 44.94
N THR A 44 7.03 -40.12 44.95
CA THR A 44 7.64 -39.03 44.18
C THR A 44 7.50 -39.22 42.68
N LEU A 45 7.61 -40.46 42.18
CA LEU A 45 7.36 -40.78 40.77
C LEU A 45 5.89 -40.54 40.38
N ILE A 46 4.94 -40.97 41.21
CA ILE A 46 3.50 -40.75 40.98
C ILE A 46 3.19 -39.25 41.02
N ALA A 47 3.73 -38.50 41.98
CA ALA A 47 3.56 -37.06 42.06
C ALA A 47 4.13 -36.35 40.81
N ALA A 48 5.29 -36.79 40.31
CA ALA A 48 5.87 -36.26 39.07
C ALA A 48 4.99 -36.56 37.85
N ILE A 49 4.43 -37.77 37.73
CA ILE A 49 3.50 -38.13 36.64
C ILE A 49 2.22 -37.31 36.71
N VAL A 50 1.65 -37.12 37.90
CA VAL A 50 0.45 -36.29 38.11
C VAL A 50 0.73 -34.83 37.76
N ALA A 51 1.88 -34.29 38.18
CA ALA A 51 2.30 -32.93 37.83
C ALA A 51 2.49 -32.77 36.31
N LEU A 52 3.05 -33.77 35.62
CA LEU A 52 3.25 -33.76 34.17
C LEU A 52 1.91 -33.83 33.42
N LEU A 53 0.96 -34.65 33.90
CA LEU A 53 -0.43 -34.69 33.40
C LEU A 53 -1.15 -33.36 33.62
N ALA A 54 -1.01 -32.74 34.79
CA ALA A 54 -1.58 -31.43 35.09
C ALA A 54 -0.99 -30.34 34.18
N ALA A 55 0.34 -30.34 33.97
CA ALA A 55 1.02 -29.44 33.05
C ALA A 55 0.55 -29.65 31.60
N TYR A 56 0.40 -30.90 31.16
CA TYR A 56 -0.11 -31.23 29.83
C TYR A 56 -1.54 -30.72 29.62
N LEU A 57 -2.42 -30.90 30.61
CA LEU A 57 -3.80 -30.38 30.57
C LEU A 57 -3.85 -28.85 30.59
N ALA A 58 -2.92 -28.19 31.30
CA ALA A 58 -2.83 -26.73 31.35
C ALA A 58 -2.28 -26.12 30.05
N VAL A 59 -1.45 -26.84 29.30
CA VAL A 59 -0.88 -26.38 28.03
C VAL A 59 -1.90 -26.43 26.88
N ARG A 60 -2.85 -27.38 26.91
CA ARG A 60 -3.89 -27.55 25.88
C ARG A 60 -4.75 -26.29 25.62
N PRO A 61 -5.28 -25.56 26.64
CA PRO A 61 -6.01 -24.32 26.41
C PRO A 61 -5.12 -23.21 25.85
N VAL A 62 -3.84 -23.14 26.24
CA VAL A 62 -2.89 -22.14 25.71
C VAL A 62 -2.70 -22.30 24.20
N TYR A 63 -2.58 -23.54 23.70
CA TYR A 63 -2.52 -23.78 22.26
C TYR A 63 -3.81 -23.39 21.54
N SER A 64 -4.99 -23.63 22.15
CA SER A 64 -6.26 -23.20 21.56
C SER A 64 -6.38 -21.68 21.48
N GLN A 65 -5.95 -20.96 22.54
CA GLN A 65 -5.94 -19.50 22.56
C GLN A 65 -4.94 -18.91 21.56
N LEU A 66 -3.76 -19.52 21.41
CA LEU A 66 -2.78 -19.11 20.40
C LEU A 66 -3.30 -19.33 18.97
N ALA A 67 -4.03 -20.42 18.72
CA ALA A 67 -4.66 -20.65 17.43
C ALA A 67 -5.75 -19.59 17.12
N GLU A 68 -6.58 -19.25 18.11
CA GLU A 68 -7.59 -18.19 18.01
C GLU A 68 -6.96 -16.81 17.74
N GLN A 69 -5.92 -16.45 18.51
CA GLN A 69 -5.19 -15.19 18.32
C GLN A 69 -4.52 -15.11 16.95
N ARG A 70 -3.96 -16.22 16.45
CA ARG A 70 -3.40 -16.29 15.09
C ARG A 70 -4.46 -16.07 14.02
N ARG A 71 -5.66 -16.62 14.19
CA ARG A 71 -6.79 -16.38 13.28
C ARG A 71 -7.25 -14.92 13.31
N GLN A 72 -7.41 -14.34 14.50
CA GLN A 72 -7.83 -12.93 14.65
C GLN A 72 -6.79 -11.96 14.08
N SER A 73 -5.50 -12.19 14.36
CA SER A 73 -4.40 -11.38 13.82
C SER A 73 -4.26 -11.53 12.30
N ALA A 74 -4.44 -12.73 11.76
CA ALA A 74 -4.48 -12.96 10.31
C ALA A 74 -5.67 -12.22 9.66
N ALA A 75 -6.87 -12.32 10.23
CA ALA A 75 -8.06 -11.62 9.71
C ALA A 75 -7.89 -10.09 9.76
N ALA A 76 -7.35 -9.56 10.85
CA ALA A 76 -7.03 -8.14 10.97
C ALA A 76 -5.98 -7.71 9.92
N ALA A 77 -4.91 -8.50 9.73
CA ALA A 77 -3.90 -8.24 8.73
C ALA A 77 -4.49 -8.23 7.31
N VAL A 78 -5.34 -9.20 6.96
CA VAL A 78 -6.04 -9.24 5.66
C VAL A 78 -6.83 -7.96 5.43
N SER A 79 -7.60 -7.49 6.42
CA SER A 79 -8.40 -6.26 6.27
C SER A 79 -7.54 -5.02 5.98
N MET A 80 -6.35 -4.91 6.59
CA MET A 80 -5.43 -3.80 6.36
C MET A 80 -4.76 -3.92 4.99
N ILE A 81 -4.40 -5.13 4.58
CA ILE A 81 -3.76 -5.41 3.29
C ILE A 81 -4.74 -5.17 2.14
N VAL A 82 -6.01 -5.57 2.27
CA VAL A 82 -7.08 -5.29 1.28
C VAL A 82 -7.28 -3.79 1.11
N LYS A 83 -7.32 -3.03 2.21
CA LYS A 83 -7.43 -1.56 2.13
C LYS A 83 -6.27 -0.95 1.36
N ALA A 84 -5.04 -1.46 1.55
CA ALA A 84 -3.87 -1.02 0.79
C ALA A 84 -3.94 -1.42 -0.69
N ALA A 85 -4.47 -2.60 -1.01
CA ALA A 85 -4.70 -3.03 -2.40
C ALA A 85 -5.66 -2.09 -3.12
N VAL A 86 -6.83 -1.83 -2.50
CA VAL A 86 -7.87 -0.95 -3.05
C VAL A 86 -7.35 0.48 -3.24
N SER A 87 -6.53 0.98 -2.31
CA SER A 87 -5.94 2.31 -2.50
C SER A 87 -5.01 2.35 -3.71
N LEU A 88 -4.13 1.35 -3.88
CA LEU A 88 -3.22 1.28 -5.04
C LEU A 88 -3.98 1.11 -6.36
N GLU A 89 -5.08 0.37 -6.37
CA GLU A 89 -5.97 0.26 -7.52
C GLU A 89 -6.58 1.61 -7.89
N ALA A 90 -7.04 2.38 -6.89
CA ALA A 90 -7.57 3.72 -7.12
C ALA A 90 -6.50 4.69 -7.66
N GLU A 91 -5.26 4.60 -7.17
CA GLU A 91 -4.14 5.36 -7.72
C GLU A 91 -3.87 5.02 -9.19
N ARG A 92 -3.81 3.72 -9.50
CA ARG A 92 -3.60 3.23 -10.85
C ARG A 92 -4.68 3.74 -11.81
N GLU A 93 -5.93 3.75 -11.36
CA GLU A 93 -7.05 4.29 -12.14
C GLU A 93 -6.90 5.79 -12.40
N ILE A 94 -6.42 6.57 -11.42
CA ILE A 94 -6.11 7.99 -11.61
C ILE A 94 -5.03 8.17 -12.69
N VAL A 95 -3.97 7.35 -12.65
CA VAL A 95 -2.88 7.42 -13.64
C VAL A 95 -3.39 7.08 -15.04
N ARG A 96 -4.18 6.01 -15.18
CA ARG A 96 -4.75 5.60 -16.47
C ARG A 96 -5.67 6.65 -17.06
N LYS A 97 -6.59 7.16 -16.23
CA LYS A 97 -7.47 8.24 -16.62
C LYS A 97 -6.68 9.48 -17.04
N ALA A 98 -5.61 9.83 -16.31
CA ALA A 98 -4.75 10.95 -16.67
C ALA A 98 -4.03 10.71 -18.01
N VAL A 99 -3.58 9.49 -18.31
CA VAL A 99 -2.98 9.16 -19.62
C VAL A 99 -4.02 9.32 -20.73
N ASP A 100 -5.23 8.80 -20.54
CA ASP A 100 -6.29 8.88 -21.55
C ASP A 100 -6.77 10.34 -21.77
N ASP A 101 -7.00 11.09 -20.69
CA ASP A 101 -7.45 12.49 -20.73
C ASP A 101 -6.37 13.43 -21.32
N LEU A 102 -5.09 13.06 -21.22
CA LEU A 102 -3.94 13.89 -21.64
C LEU A 102 -3.30 13.41 -22.94
N ARG A 103 -4.02 12.64 -23.75
CA ARG A 103 -3.63 12.34 -25.13
C ARG A 103 -3.69 13.59 -25.98
N ILE A 104 -2.56 14.30 -26.05
CA ILE A 104 -2.42 15.55 -26.80
C ILE A 104 -1.98 15.35 -28.25
N ASP A 105 -1.85 14.12 -28.75
CA ASP A 105 -1.38 13.85 -30.12
C ASP A 105 -2.20 14.62 -31.16
N GLY A 106 -3.53 14.66 -30.99
CA GLY A 106 -4.41 15.44 -31.84
C GLY A 106 -4.15 16.94 -31.76
N LEU A 107 -3.94 17.47 -30.55
CA LEU A 107 -3.65 18.89 -30.33
C LEU A 107 -2.31 19.31 -30.96
N LEU A 108 -1.30 18.46 -30.83
CA LEU A 108 0.03 18.70 -31.38
C LEU A 108 0.05 18.53 -32.91
N TRP A 109 -0.67 17.55 -33.42
CA TRP A 109 -0.84 17.38 -34.86
C TRP A 109 -1.57 18.57 -35.47
N GLU A 110 -2.64 19.06 -34.86
CA GLU A 110 -3.33 20.29 -35.30
C GLU A 110 -2.37 21.48 -35.30
N TYR A 111 -1.56 21.64 -34.26
CA TYR A 111 -0.54 22.70 -34.19
C TYR A 111 0.47 22.64 -35.34
N ASP A 112 0.89 21.45 -35.73
CA ASP A 112 1.94 21.28 -36.74
C ASP A 112 1.40 21.33 -38.18
N ASN A 113 0.10 21.07 -38.40
CA ASN A 113 -0.46 20.85 -39.74
C ASN A 113 -1.63 21.78 -40.13
N ALA A 114 -2.30 22.41 -39.18
CA ALA A 114 -3.41 23.31 -39.51
C ALA A 114 -2.90 24.65 -40.08
N PRO A 115 -3.70 25.35 -40.88
CA PRO A 115 -3.44 26.72 -41.28
C PRO A 115 -3.20 27.62 -40.05
N TRP A 116 -2.30 28.59 -40.18
CA TRP A 116 -1.85 29.39 -39.03
C TRP A 116 -2.98 30.23 -38.40
N ASP A 117 -3.89 30.73 -39.21
CA ASP A 117 -5.09 31.44 -38.80
C ASP A 117 -6.02 30.55 -37.95
N GLU A 118 -6.17 29.27 -38.31
CA GLU A 118 -6.95 28.31 -37.53
C GLU A 118 -6.27 27.93 -36.21
N ILE A 119 -4.95 27.74 -36.23
CA ILE A 119 -4.15 27.46 -35.02
C ILE A 119 -4.30 28.62 -34.06
N TYR A 120 -4.10 29.85 -34.53
CA TYR A 120 -4.17 31.03 -33.68
C TYR A 120 -5.55 31.24 -33.06
N ALA A 121 -6.62 31.02 -33.84
CA ALA A 121 -7.99 31.20 -33.38
C ALA A 121 -8.41 30.17 -32.31
N SER A 122 -8.01 28.91 -32.45
CA SER A 122 -8.59 27.80 -31.66
C SER A 122 -7.60 27.12 -30.70
N TRP A 123 -6.32 27.09 -31.04
CA TRP A 123 -5.32 26.32 -30.28
C TRP A 123 -5.10 26.83 -28.85
N PRO A 124 -5.03 28.15 -28.57
CA PRO A 124 -4.81 28.64 -27.20
C PRO A 124 -5.94 28.26 -26.23
N GLU A 125 -7.17 28.13 -26.71
CA GLU A 125 -8.29 27.65 -25.91
C GLU A 125 -8.16 26.15 -25.62
N LYS A 126 -7.93 25.32 -26.65
CA LYS A 126 -7.68 23.88 -26.48
C LYS A 126 -6.50 23.61 -25.54
N ALA A 127 -5.39 24.34 -25.69
CA ALA A 127 -4.22 24.22 -24.82
C ALA A 127 -4.52 24.62 -23.36
N PHE A 128 -5.42 25.58 -23.14
CA PHE A 128 -5.86 25.97 -21.81
C PHE A 128 -6.73 24.87 -21.16
N ASP A 129 -7.60 24.23 -21.92
CA ASP A 129 -8.41 23.11 -21.45
C ASP A 129 -7.53 21.91 -21.06
N PHE A 130 -6.56 21.56 -21.90
CA PHE A 130 -5.56 20.53 -21.57
C PHE A 130 -4.71 20.91 -20.35
N THR A 131 -4.29 22.17 -20.22
CA THR A 131 -3.59 22.65 -19.02
C THR A 131 -4.44 22.48 -17.76
N SER A 132 -5.75 22.67 -17.87
CA SER A 132 -6.70 22.48 -16.76
C SER A 132 -6.87 20.99 -16.42
N ALA A 133 -6.91 20.11 -17.41
CA ALA A 133 -6.87 18.65 -17.20
C ALA A 133 -5.57 18.22 -16.49
N CYS A 134 -4.40 18.71 -16.93
CA CYS A 134 -3.12 18.45 -16.25
C CYS A 134 -3.16 18.87 -14.77
N ARG A 135 -3.75 20.04 -14.44
CA ARG A 135 -3.88 20.49 -13.05
C ARG A 135 -4.77 19.56 -12.23
N ALA A 136 -5.87 19.07 -12.79
CA ALA A 136 -6.77 18.15 -12.10
C ALA A 136 -6.08 16.81 -11.79
N SER A 137 -5.34 16.26 -12.76
CA SER A 137 -4.56 15.04 -12.61
C SER A 137 -3.42 15.22 -11.59
N LEU A 138 -2.65 16.32 -11.68
CA LEU A 138 -1.60 16.67 -10.71
C LEU A 138 -2.15 16.75 -9.28
N ARG A 139 -3.28 17.43 -9.10
CA ARG A 139 -3.91 17.56 -7.77
C ARG A 139 -4.27 16.19 -7.20
N SER A 140 -4.82 15.30 -8.03
CA SER A 140 -5.22 13.96 -7.62
C SER A 140 -4.00 13.11 -7.24
N MET A 141 -2.95 13.13 -8.05
CA MET A 141 -1.70 12.40 -7.79
C MET A 141 -0.96 12.93 -6.55
N LYS A 142 -0.88 14.25 -6.37
CA LYS A 142 -0.26 14.87 -5.19
C LYS A 142 -1.00 14.53 -3.91
N LEU A 143 -2.33 14.65 -3.91
CA LEU A 143 -3.18 14.27 -2.77
C LEU A 143 -2.98 12.79 -2.40
N TYR A 144 -2.86 11.92 -3.40
CA TYR A 144 -2.59 10.51 -3.15
C TYR A 144 -1.18 10.28 -2.58
N SER A 145 -0.15 10.97 -3.10
CA SER A 145 1.21 10.92 -2.59
C SER A 145 1.29 11.36 -1.12
N GLU A 146 0.60 12.43 -0.75
CA GLU A 146 0.58 12.97 0.62
C GLU A 146 -0.10 12.00 1.60
N ARG A 147 -1.15 11.30 1.16
CA ARG A 147 -1.85 10.31 1.98
C ARG A 147 -1.07 9.01 2.16
N ASN A 148 -0.14 8.72 1.26
CA ASN A 148 0.62 7.46 1.26
C ASN A 148 2.14 7.72 1.16
N PRO A 149 2.76 8.33 2.18
CA PRO A 149 4.16 8.78 2.14
C PRO A 149 5.20 7.63 2.25
N ARG A 150 4.80 6.37 2.02
CA ARG A 150 5.68 5.21 2.22
C ARG A 150 6.81 5.22 1.19
N ALA A 151 8.05 5.19 1.68
CA ALA A 151 9.23 4.95 0.84
C ALA A 151 9.09 3.58 0.15
N SER A 152 8.86 3.61 -1.16
CA SER A 152 8.60 2.45 -2.01
C SER A 152 9.09 2.76 -3.43
N ALA A 153 9.31 1.75 -4.25
CA ALA A 153 9.66 1.96 -5.65
C ALA A 153 8.56 2.75 -6.38
N SER A 154 7.28 2.48 -6.06
CA SER A 154 6.14 3.26 -6.55
C SER A 154 6.19 4.74 -6.16
N GLN A 155 6.74 5.10 -4.99
CA GLN A 155 6.91 6.51 -4.61
C GLN A 155 7.86 7.27 -5.55
N ASN A 156 8.98 6.66 -5.94
CA ASN A 156 9.92 7.31 -6.88
C ASN A 156 9.27 7.48 -8.26
N CYS A 157 8.62 6.44 -8.78
CA CYS A 157 7.87 6.52 -10.03
C CYS A 157 6.77 7.59 -9.96
N ARG A 158 6.08 7.71 -8.83
CA ARG A 158 5.04 8.73 -8.60
C ARG A 158 5.61 10.14 -8.66
N LEU A 159 6.74 10.40 -8.00
CA LEU A 159 7.39 11.71 -8.02
C LEU A 159 7.88 12.07 -9.43
N ASN A 160 8.44 11.09 -10.16
CA ASN A 160 8.86 11.28 -11.55
C ASN A 160 7.66 11.61 -12.45
N ALA A 161 6.56 10.87 -12.33
CA ALA A 161 5.34 11.12 -13.09
C ALA A 161 4.72 12.49 -12.77
N ILE A 162 4.70 12.90 -11.49
CA ILE A 162 4.25 14.24 -11.08
C ILE A 162 5.14 15.32 -11.72
N SER A 163 6.47 15.15 -11.67
CA SER A 163 7.43 16.10 -12.26
C SER A 163 7.24 16.22 -13.78
N ALA A 164 7.15 15.08 -14.50
CA ALA A 164 6.93 15.06 -15.94
C ALA A 164 5.60 15.73 -16.32
N LEU A 165 4.53 15.49 -15.56
CA LEU A 165 3.24 16.13 -15.79
C LEU A 165 3.26 17.65 -15.51
N GLU A 166 4.07 18.11 -14.55
CA GLU A 166 4.31 19.54 -14.32
C GLU A 166 5.05 20.19 -15.48
N GLN A 167 6.05 19.51 -16.04
CA GLN A 167 6.78 19.97 -17.23
C GLN A 167 5.85 20.06 -18.43
N LEU A 168 5.04 19.02 -18.67
CA LEU A 168 4.05 19.00 -19.74
C LEU A 168 3.06 20.17 -19.63
N ARG A 169 2.51 20.39 -18.43
CA ARG A 169 1.63 21.52 -18.14
C ARG A 169 2.32 22.86 -18.40
N SER A 170 3.59 23.02 -18.00
CA SER A 170 4.36 24.24 -18.25
C SER A 170 4.54 24.47 -19.74
N GLY A 171 4.96 23.45 -20.48
CA GLY A 171 5.15 23.51 -21.94
C GLY A 171 3.87 23.95 -22.67
N LEU A 172 2.72 23.37 -22.32
CA LEU A 172 1.42 23.78 -22.87
C LEU A 172 1.12 25.25 -22.57
N SER A 173 1.30 25.66 -21.31
CA SER A 173 1.04 27.03 -20.89
C SER A 173 1.98 28.03 -21.57
N ASP A 174 3.25 27.68 -21.77
CA ASP A 174 4.26 28.58 -22.34
C ASP A 174 4.10 28.72 -23.84
N LEU A 175 3.65 27.67 -24.53
CA LEU A 175 3.27 27.72 -25.94
C LEU A 175 1.99 28.54 -26.14
N ALA A 176 0.97 28.32 -25.29
CA ALA A 176 -0.25 29.12 -25.31
C ALA A 176 -0.01 30.61 -25.00
N LYS A 177 0.96 30.92 -24.12
CA LYS A 177 1.37 32.30 -23.86
C LYS A 177 2.01 32.95 -25.07
N ILE A 178 2.89 32.28 -25.83
CA ILE A 178 3.47 32.85 -27.06
C ILE A 178 2.35 33.29 -27.99
N MET A 179 1.37 32.41 -28.19
CA MET A 179 0.20 32.69 -29.02
C MET A 179 -0.64 33.87 -28.51
N ARG A 180 -0.55 34.20 -27.21
CA ARG A 180 -1.29 35.33 -26.58
C ARG A 180 -0.47 36.59 -26.33
N GLN A 181 0.85 36.52 -26.15
CA GLN A 181 1.65 37.64 -25.58
C GLN A 181 1.90 38.82 -26.53
N LYS A 182 1.37 38.77 -27.76
CA LYS A 182 1.40 39.90 -28.70
C LYS A 182 0.00 40.38 -29.15
N THR A 183 -1.09 39.94 -28.49
CA THR A 183 -2.48 40.17 -28.93
C THR A 183 -3.13 41.51 -28.52
N SER A 184 -2.39 42.59 -28.28
CA SER A 184 -3.01 43.91 -28.02
C SER A 184 -3.27 44.73 -29.29
N GLY A 185 -2.94 44.21 -30.48
CA GLY A 185 -3.12 44.87 -31.79
C GLY A 185 -4.07 44.08 -32.69
N LEU A 186 -4.90 44.80 -33.46
CA LEU A 186 -6.14 44.33 -34.07
C LEU A 186 -6.02 43.68 -35.46
N ASP A 187 -4.82 43.57 -36.03
CA ASP A 187 -4.64 43.13 -37.43
C ASP A 187 -3.48 42.13 -37.53
N TYR A 188 -3.77 40.84 -37.73
CA TYR A 188 -2.75 39.86 -38.14
C TYR A 188 -3.35 38.80 -39.07
N GLU A 189 -3.04 38.92 -40.35
CA GLU A 189 -3.37 37.95 -41.40
C GLU A 189 -2.18 37.01 -41.71
N TRP A 190 -1.03 37.09 -40.99
CA TRP A 190 0.23 36.48 -41.44
C TRP A 190 1.03 35.74 -40.34
N GLU A 191 1.69 34.64 -40.71
CA GLU A 191 2.52 33.76 -39.86
C GLU A 191 3.79 34.46 -39.29
N GLU A 192 4.18 35.59 -39.88
CA GLU A 192 5.48 36.24 -39.64
C GLU A 192 5.60 36.95 -38.28
N ASP A 193 4.49 37.15 -37.56
CA ASP A 193 4.46 37.96 -36.34
C ASP A 193 4.89 37.24 -35.05
N ILE A 194 4.91 35.91 -35.11
CA ILE A 194 5.46 35.05 -34.05
C ILE A 194 6.85 34.59 -34.51
N PRO A 195 7.94 34.97 -33.80
CA PRO A 195 9.28 34.58 -34.22
C PRO A 195 9.40 33.05 -34.26
N LYS A 196 9.69 32.49 -35.45
CA LYS A 196 9.92 31.04 -35.64
C LYS A 196 10.97 30.48 -34.68
N GLU A 197 11.94 31.33 -34.33
CA GLU A 197 12.99 31.07 -33.35
C GLU A 197 12.48 30.87 -31.92
N GLU A 198 11.29 31.36 -31.58
CA GLU A 198 10.71 31.27 -30.23
C GLU A 198 9.72 30.11 -30.07
N HIS A 199 8.81 29.89 -31.03
CA HIS A 199 7.76 28.87 -30.87
C HIS A 199 8.21 27.45 -31.24
N LEU A 200 9.13 27.28 -32.21
CA LEU A 200 9.62 25.95 -32.60
C LEU A 200 10.41 25.24 -31.48
N PRO A 201 11.34 25.89 -30.76
CA PRO A 201 12.01 25.23 -29.63
C PRO A 201 11.04 24.85 -28.52
N ARG A 202 10.04 25.69 -28.21
CA ARG A 202 9.03 25.37 -27.19
C ARG A 202 8.11 24.23 -27.61
N ARG A 203 7.78 24.13 -28.89
CA ARG A 203 7.04 23.00 -29.45
C ARG A 203 7.82 21.69 -29.29
N ARG A 204 9.14 21.69 -29.51
CA ARG A 204 10.00 20.52 -29.26
C ARG A 204 10.07 20.16 -27.78
N GLN A 205 10.27 21.15 -26.91
CA GLN A 205 10.26 20.93 -25.44
C GLN A 205 8.93 20.35 -24.96
N LEU A 206 7.81 20.78 -25.56
CA LEU A 206 6.49 20.23 -25.27
C LEU A 206 6.38 18.76 -25.72
N ASP A 207 6.97 18.42 -26.87
CA ASP A 207 7.02 17.03 -27.36
C ASP A 207 7.82 16.13 -26.42
N GLU A 208 9.01 16.59 -26.01
CA GLU A 208 9.88 15.91 -25.05
C GLU A 208 9.17 15.72 -23.69
N ALA A 209 8.45 16.75 -23.22
CA ALA A 209 7.69 16.68 -21.98
C ALA A 209 6.50 15.71 -22.07
N ARG A 210 5.85 15.60 -23.25
CA ARG A 210 4.81 14.59 -23.50
C ARG A 210 5.39 13.19 -23.44
N GLU A 211 6.47 12.94 -24.17
CA GLU A 211 7.14 11.62 -24.18
C GLU A 211 7.58 11.21 -22.79
N SER A 212 8.19 12.14 -22.04
CA SER A 212 8.58 11.92 -20.65
C SER A 212 7.39 11.60 -19.74
N TRP A 213 6.26 12.29 -19.90
CA TRP A 213 5.03 12.00 -19.16
C TRP A 213 4.50 10.60 -19.48
N GLU A 214 4.40 10.23 -20.75
CA GLU A 214 3.89 8.91 -21.16
C GLU A 214 4.79 7.77 -20.68
N GLU A 215 6.10 7.94 -20.74
CA GLU A 215 7.08 6.98 -20.24
C GLU A 215 6.94 6.80 -18.72
N THR A 216 7.01 7.89 -17.96
CA THR A 216 6.93 7.84 -16.49
C THR A 216 5.56 7.37 -15.99
N ALA A 217 4.47 7.70 -16.68
CA ALA A 217 3.14 7.19 -16.37
C ALA A 217 3.02 5.69 -16.64
N ARG A 218 3.61 5.19 -17.73
CA ARG A 218 3.66 3.76 -18.05
C ARG A 218 4.48 2.98 -17.03
N GLU A 219 5.64 3.51 -16.64
CA GLU A 219 6.45 2.92 -15.57
C GLU A 219 5.69 2.84 -14.24
N LEU A 220 4.99 3.92 -13.87
CA LEU A 220 4.16 3.96 -12.68
C LEU A 220 3.01 2.93 -12.74
N ASP A 221 2.26 2.83 -13.85
CA ASP A 221 1.20 1.82 -14.01
C ASP A 221 1.75 0.39 -13.88
N GLN A 222 2.91 0.12 -14.50
CA GLN A 222 3.56 -1.20 -14.38
C GLN A 222 3.98 -1.51 -12.94
N GLN A 223 4.56 -0.53 -12.24
CA GLN A 223 4.99 -0.72 -10.86
C GLN A 223 3.80 -0.91 -9.91
N LEU A 224 2.74 -0.12 -10.05
CA LEU A 224 1.50 -0.30 -9.30
C LEU A 224 0.88 -1.66 -9.58
N SER A 225 0.86 -2.10 -10.85
CA SER A 225 0.34 -3.42 -11.23
C SER A 225 1.09 -4.57 -10.55
N ARG A 226 2.43 -4.47 -10.46
CA ARG A 226 3.26 -5.47 -9.77
C ARG A 226 2.98 -5.47 -8.27
N GLU A 227 2.91 -4.30 -7.63
CA GLU A 227 2.64 -4.19 -6.20
C GLU A 227 1.24 -4.72 -5.84
N ILE A 228 0.23 -4.38 -6.62
CA ILE A 228 -1.14 -4.90 -6.48
C ILE A 228 -1.14 -6.43 -6.60
N ALA A 229 -0.45 -7.00 -7.60
CA ALA A 229 -0.38 -8.44 -7.78
C ALA A 229 0.28 -9.16 -6.59
N LEU A 230 1.38 -8.61 -6.06
CA LEU A 230 2.06 -9.14 -4.87
C LEU A 230 1.17 -9.09 -3.63
N ILE A 231 0.44 -7.99 -3.44
CA ILE A 231 -0.51 -7.84 -2.34
C ILE A 231 -1.63 -8.89 -2.44
N TRP A 232 -2.23 -9.07 -3.62
CA TRP A 232 -3.27 -10.08 -3.83
C TRP A 232 -2.76 -11.51 -3.69
N GLN A 233 -1.49 -11.78 -4.06
CA GLN A 233 -0.87 -13.07 -3.75
C GLN A 233 -0.76 -13.26 -2.23
N ARG A 234 -0.30 -12.24 -1.50
CA ARG A 234 -0.16 -12.31 -0.04
C ARG A 234 -1.50 -12.50 0.67
N ILE A 235 -2.56 -11.86 0.21
CA ILE A 235 -3.91 -12.07 0.73
C ILE A 235 -4.31 -13.55 0.59
N ARG A 236 -4.15 -14.13 -0.60
CA ARG A 236 -4.48 -15.55 -0.87
C ARG A 236 -3.66 -16.51 -0.01
N GLU A 237 -2.39 -16.22 0.25
CA GLU A 237 -1.55 -17.00 1.19
C GLU A 237 -2.10 -16.95 2.62
N LEU A 238 -2.48 -15.75 3.10
CA LEU A 238 -3.03 -15.57 4.44
C LEU A 238 -4.40 -16.26 4.59
N GLU A 239 -5.23 -16.23 3.55
CA GLU A 239 -6.51 -16.95 3.52
C GLU A 239 -6.31 -18.46 3.62
N ARG A 240 -5.35 -19.04 2.89
CA ARG A 240 -5.01 -20.47 3.00
C ARG A 240 -4.58 -20.85 4.41
N ILE A 241 -3.76 -20.02 5.04
CA ILE A 241 -3.32 -20.23 6.43
C ILE A 241 -4.51 -20.15 7.40
N ALA A 242 -5.43 -19.20 7.19
CA ALA A 242 -6.61 -19.02 8.04
C ALA A 242 -7.59 -20.20 7.95
N ILE A 243 -7.77 -20.77 6.75
CA ILE A 243 -8.67 -21.91 6.50
C ILE A 243 -8.08 -23.23 7.03
N GLY A 244 -6.76 -23.30 7.27
CA GLY A 244 -6.10 -24.51 7.78
C GLY A 244 -5.92 -25.59 6.72
N THR A 245 -6.08 -25.26 5.44
CA THR A 245 -5.61 -26.06 4.31
C THR A 245 -4.10 -25.84 4.16
N SER A 246 -3.31 -26.50 5.02
CA SER A 246 -1.86 -26.66 4.83
C SER A 246 -1.59 -27.93 4.02
#